data_AF-A0A256XBG4-F1
#
_entry.id   AF-A0A256XBG4-F1
#
_cell.length_a   1.000
_cell.length_b   1.000
_cell.length_c   1.000
_cell.angle_alpha   90.00
_cell.angle_beta   90.00
_cell.angle_gamma   90.00
#
_symmetry.space_group_name_H-M   'P 1'
#
loop_
_entity.id
_entity.type
_entity.pdbx_description
1 polymer ?
#
loop_
_entity_poly.entity_id
_entity_poly.type
_entity_poly.pdbx_seq_one_letter_code
_entity_poly.pdbx_strand_id
1 'polypeptide(L)'
;MTYGSEVSREVSFLRDFRDHIVLNSYAGQRFYAAFNAFYYSWSPGVAQYILEHPWLKAPVRVLLYPLLGSLLVASYVALPVVHLNPEAGVYLAGTVASALIGLFYLLPILLLIAYIAIRRERNISIRREVFTAVLALPLVTLAAALVFQALSIDFAVTIATSSYVLSTIAASAVASARMLSKLILK
;
A
#
# COMPACT_ATOMS: atom_id res chain seq x y z
N MET A 1 12.23 -1.50 -29.17
CA MET A 1 10.89 -0.91 -28.96
C MET A 1 9.96 -2.05 -28.55
N THR A 2 9.88 -2.37 -27.26
CA THR A 2 9.15 -3.54 -26.73
C THR A 2 8.69 -3.33 -25.27
N TYR A 3 9.42 -2.53 -24.48
CA TYR A 3 9.02 -2.18 -23.11
C TYR A 3 7.69 -1.41 -23.01
N GLY A 4 7.31 -0.64 -24.02
CA GLY A 4 6.03 0.07 -24.02
C GLY A 4 4.82 -0.86 -24.12
N SER A 5 4.95 -1.97 -24.87
CA SER A 5 3.88 -2.95 -25.04
C SER A 5 3.71 -3.87 -23.84
N GLU A 6 4.80 -4.19 -23.12
CA GLU A 6 4.71 -4.95 -21.86
C GLU A 6 3.98 -4.13 -20.81
N VAL A 7 4.48 -2.94 -20.47
CA VAL A 7 3.85 -2.06 -19.46
C VAL A 7 2.37 -1.80 -19.77
N SER A 8 1.99 -1.68 -21.04
CA SER A 8 0.59 -1.54 -21.43
C SER A 8 -0.29 -2.75 -21.07
N ARG A 9 0.25 -3.97 -21.13
CA ARG A 9 -0.45 -5.20 -20.76
C ARG A 9 -0.62 -5.31 -19.25
N GLU A 10 0.44 -5.05 -18.47
CA GLU A 10 0.33 -5.07 -17.01
C GLU A 10 -0.64 -4.00 -16.50
N VAL A 11 -0.59 -2.79 -17.06
CA VAL A 11 -1.54 -1.72 -16.70
C VAL A 11 -2.97 -2.08 -17.10
N SER A 12 -3.19 -2.70 -18.27
CA SER A 12 -4.53 -3.16 -18.65
C SER A 12 -5.03 -4.25 -17.72
N PHE A 13 -4.19 -5.23 -17.36
CA PHE A 13 -4.56 -6.27 -16.40
C PHE A 13 -4.95 -5.68 -15.04
N LEU A 14 -4.18 -4.72 -14.51
CA LEU A 14 -4.51 -4.03 -13.27
C LEU A 14 -5.82 -3.24 -13.35
N ARG A 15 -6.09 -2.63 -14.52
CA ARG A 15 -7.36 -1.95 -14.78
C ARG A 15 -8.52 -2.94 -14.79
N ASP A 16 -8.35 -4.09 -15.43
CA ASP A 16 -9.39 -5.13 -15.46
C ASP A 16 -9.63 -5.72 -14.07
N PHE A 17 -8.58 -5.94 -13.28
CA PHE A 17 -8.68 -6.35 -11.87
C PHE A 17 -9.45 -5.31 -11.04
N ARG A 18 -9.14 -4.02 -11.21
CA ARG A 18 -9.90 -2.96 -10.55
C ARG A 18 -11.37 -3.00 -10.94
N ASP A 19 -11.66 -3.01 -12.24
CA ASP A 19 -13.02 -2.83 -12.75
C ASP A 19 -13.92 -4.03 -12.46
N HIS A 20 -13.37 -5.25 -12.54
CA HIS A 20 -14.16 -6.47 -12.40
C HIS A 20 -14.10 -7.12 -11.02
N ILE A 21 -13.10 -6.80 -10.19
CA ILE A 21 -12.93 -7.42 -8.87
C ILE A 21 -13.08 -6.37 -7.78
N VAL A 22 -12.23 -5.33 -7.78
CA VAL A 22 -12.24 -4.33 -6.71
C VAL A 22 -13.57 -3.57 -6.67
N LEU A 23 -14.01 -3.02 -7.80
CA LEU A 23 -15.24 -2.25 -7.91
C LEU A 23 -16.51 -3.11 -7.85
N ASN A 24 -16.40 -4.44 -7.90
CA ASN A 24 -17.54 -5.35 -7.71
C ASN A 24 -17.62 -5.91 -6.28
N SER A 25 -16.75 -5.47 -5.37
CA SER A 25 -16.82 -5.76 -3.94
C SER A 25 -17.24 -4.51 -3.17
N TYR A 26 -17.99 -4.67 -2.10
CA TYR A 26 -18.40 -3.58 -1.23
C TYR A 26 -17.21 -2.93 -0.54
N ALA A 27 -16.30 -3.71 0.05
CA ALA A 27 -15.10 -3.16 0.68
C ALA A 27 -14.20 -2.43 -0.33
N GLY A 28 -14.01 -3.00 -1.52
CA GLY A 28 -13.22 -2.41 -2.58
C GLY A 28 -13.81 -1.12 -3.14
N GLN A 29 -15.13 -1.05 -3.35
CA GLN A 29 -15.81 0.19 -3.75
C GLN A 29 -15.61 1.31 -2.73
N ARG A 30 -15.80 1.01 -1.43
CA ARG A 30 -15.66 2.01 -0.36
C ARG A 30 -14.22 2.49 -0.23
N PHE A 31 -13.25 1.58 -0.23
CA PHE A 31 -11.84 1.95 -0.27
C PHE A 31 -11.51 2.79 -1.51
N TYR A 32 -11.96 2.37 -2.69
CA TYR A 32 -11.65 3.05 -3.94
C TYR A 32 -12.25 4.47 -3.98
N ALA A 33 -13.43 4.69 -3.40
CA ALA A 33 -14.01 6.03 -3.27
C ALA A 33 -13.10 6.97 -2.45
N ALA A 34 -12.62 6.51 -1.29
CA ALA A 34 -11.66 7.25 -0.47
C ALA A 34 -10.32 7.49 -1.19
N PHE A 35 -9.76 6.43 -1.79
CA PHE A 35 -8.52 6.50 -2.55
C PHE A 35 -8.62 7.49 -3.72
N ASN A 36 -9.72 7.45 -4.48
CA ASN A 36 -9.94 8.30 -5.64
C ASN A 36 -10.05 9.78 -5.26
N ALA A 37 -10.79 10.08 -4.18
CA ALA A 37 -10.90 11.43 -3.64
C ALA A 37 -9.52 11.95 -3.16
N PHE A 38 -8.78 11.12 -2.43
CA PHE A 38 -7.42 11.46 -2.00
C PHE A 38 -6.49 11.71 -3.20
N TYR A 39 -6.45 10.79 -4.16
CA TYR A 39 -5.57 10.86 -5.33
C TYR A 39 -5.82 12.11 -6.18
N TYR A 40 -7.08 12.39 -6.52
CA TYR A 40 -7.41 13.54 -7.36
C TYR A 40 -7.35 14.88 -6.62
N SER A 41 -7.23 14.90 -5.28
CA SER A 41 -7.03 16.14 -4.53
C SER A 41 -5.67 16.82 -4.81
N TRP A 42 -4.66 16.07 -5.27
CA TRP A 42 -3.30 16.60 -5.47
C TRP A 42 -2.64 16.17 -6.78
N SER A 43 -3.00 15.00 -7.33
CA SER A 43 -2.35 14.45 -8.53
C SER A 43 -2.46 15.32 -9.79
N PRO A 44 -3.55 16.09 -10.05
CA PRO A 44 -3.61 16.92 -11.25
C PRO A 44 -2.53 18.02 -11.27
N GLY A 45 -2.28 18.67 -10.13
CA GLY A 45 -1.24 19.68 -10.00
C GLY A 45 0.16 19.09 -10.21
N VAL A 46 0.42 17.90 -9.65
CA VAL A 46 1.68 17.17 -9.87
C VAL A 46 1.83 16.76 -11.34
N ALA A 47 0.76 16.29 -11.97
CA ALA A 47 0.77 15.91 -13.38
C ALA A 47 1.10 17.10 -14.29
N GLN A 48 0.48 18.26 -14.05
CA GLN A 48 0.79 19.49 -14.78
C GLN A 48 2.26 19.88 -14.59
N TYR A 49 2.77 19.83 -13.36
CA TYR A 49 4.17 20.16 -13.08
C TYR A 49 5.16 19.26 -13.83
N ILE A 50 4.88 17.95 -13.93
CA ILE A 50 5.70 17.00 -14.70
C ILE A 50 5.63 17.28 -16.21
N LEU A 51 4.49 17.75 -16.72
CA LEU A 51 4.35 18.14 -18.13
C LEU A 51 5.23 19.34 -18.47
N GLU A 52 5.29 20.33 -17.57
CA GLU A 52 6.13 21.52 -17.70
C GLU A 52 7.63 21.21 -17.52
N HIS A 53 7.97 20.14 -16.80
CA HIS A 53 9.35 19.77 -16.46
C HIS A 53 9.68 18.33 -16.93
N PRO A 54 10.01 18.12 -18.21
CA PRO A 54 10.22 16.77 -18.77
C PRO A 54 11.28 15.93 -18.07
N TRP A 55 12.26 16.55 -17.42
CA TRP A 55 13.30 15.86 -16.66
C TRP A 55 12.75 15.09 -15.44
N LEU A 56 11.55 15.43 -14.95
CA LEU A 56 10.86 14.70 -13.88
C LEU A 56 10.20 13.40 -14.35
N LYS A 57 9.99 13.20 -15.65
CA LYS A 57 9.31 12.00 -16.17
C LYS A 57 10.05 10.72 -15.82
N ALA A 58 11.38 10.72 -15.93
CA ALA A 58 12.22 9.57 -15.61
C ALA A 58 12.16 9.18 -14.11
N PRO A 59 12.45 10.06 -13.14
CA PRO A 59 12.39 9.71 -11.72
C PRO A 59 10.97 9.34 -11.28
N VAL A 60 9.93 10.03 -11.78
CA VAL A 60 8.53 9.65 -11.48
C VAL A 60 8.23 8.24 -11.99
N ARG A 61 8.69 7.89 -13.19
CA ARG A 61 8.52 6.53 -13.73
C ARG A 61 9.22 5.48 -12.85
N VAL A 62 10.46 5.74 -12.41
CA VAL A 62 11.17 4.86 -11.47
C VAL A 62 10.40 4.67 -10.17
N LEU A 63 9.79 5.75 -9.64
CA LEU A 63 8.93 5.67 -8.47
C LEU A 63 7.63 4.91 -8.72
N LEU A 64 7.10 4.85 -9.94
CA LEU A 64 5.85 4.14 -10.25
C LEU A 64 6.03 2.63 -10.45
N TYR A 65 7.21 2.16 -10.89
CA TYR A 65 7.43 0.74 -11.16
C TYR A 65 7.23 -0.17 -9.95
N PRO A 66 7.80 0.11 -8.75
CA PRO A 66 7.58 -0.72 -7.57
C PRO A 66 6.11 -0.73 -7.14
N LEU A 67 5.39 0.38 -7.31
CA LEU A 67 3.96 0.47 -7.05
C LEU A 67 3.18 -0.47 -7.99
N LEU A 68 3.41 -0.37 -9.30
CA LEU A 68 2.76 -1.24 -10.28
C LEU A 68 3.08 -2.71 -10.03
N GLY A 69 4.34 -3.03 -9.73
CA GLY A 69 4.76 -4.39 -9.36
C GLY A 69 4.06 -4.90 -8.10
N SER A 70 3.90 -4.05 -7.08
CA SER A 70 3.19 -4.40 -5.84
C SER A 70 1.73 -4.74 -6.10
N LEU A 71 1.05 -3.93 -6.94
CA LEU A 71 -0.33 -4.18 -7.34
C LEU A 71 -0.45 -5.46 -8.17
N LEU A 72 0.49 -5.70 -9.09
CA LEU A 72 0.48 -6.88 -9.95
C LEU A 72 0.62 -8.17 -9.15
N VAL A 73 1.59 -8.21 -8.24
CA VAL A 73 1.79 -9.34 -7.32
C VAL A 73 0.54 -9.56 -6.46
N ALA A 74 -0.02 -8.49 -5.89
CA ALA A 74 -1.23 -8.56 -5.10
C ALA A 74 -2.43 -9.13 -5.86
N SER A 75 -2.64 -8.68 -7.11
CA SER A 75 -3.69 -9.20 -7.98
C SER A 75 -3.51 -10.69 -8.25
N TYR A 76 -2.31 -11.14 -8.64
CA TYR A 76 -2.05 -12.57 -8.89
C TYR A 76 -2.26 -13.45 -7.65
N VAL A 77 -1.82 -12.99 -6.48
CA VAL A 77 -2.01 -13.71 -5.21
C VAL A 77 -3.50 -13.79 -4.83
N ALA A 78 -4.27 -12.76 -5.17
CA ALA A 78 -5.70 -12.71 -4.83
C ALA A 78 -6.60 -13.53 -5.76
N LEU A 79 -6.23 -13.74 -7.04
CA LEU A 79 -7.08 -14.40 -8.04
C LEU A 79 -7.72 -15.72 -7.58
N PRO A 80 -6.98 -16.67 -6.94
CA PRO A 80 -7.59 -17.93 -6.48
C PRO A 80 -8.67 -17.71 -5.42
N VAL A 81 -8.51 -16.69 -4.56
CA VAL A 81 -9.44 -16.37 -3.47
C VAL A 81 -10.66 -15.61 -3.98
N VAL A 82 -10.49 -14.73 -4.97
CA VAL A 82 -11.58 -13.97 -5.59
C VAL A 82 -12.68 -14.88 -6.13
N HIS A 83 -12.32 -16.02 -6.73
CA HIS A 83 -13.30 -16.99 -7.24
C HIS A 83 -14.15 -17.64 -6.14
N LEU A 84 -13.63 -17.72 -4.91
CA LEU A 84 -14.35 -18.29 -3.76
C LEU A 84 -15.18 -17.21 -3.06
N ASN A 85 -14.57 -16.04 -2.85
CA ASN A 85 -15.19 -14.90 -2.20
C ASN A 85 -14.52 -13.59 -2.67
N PRO A 86 -15.22 -12.75 -3.46
CA PRO A 86 -14.66 -11.50 -3.97
C PRO A 86 -14.18 -10.53 -2.88
N GLU A 87 -14.89 -10.44 -1.76
CA GLU A 87 -14.50 -9.58 -0.62
C GLU A 87 -13.18 -10.03 0.00
N ALA A 88 -13.06 -11.34 0.27
CA ALA A 88 -11.83 -11.91 0.81
C ALA A 88 -10.65 -11.71 -0.15
N GLY A 89 -10.89 -11.85 -1.47
CA GLY A 89 -9.90 -11.58 -2.50
C GLY A 89 -9.41 -10.12 -2.48
N VAL A 90 -10.32 -9.16 -2.29
CA VAL A 90 -9.98 -7.73 -2.20
C VAL A 90 -9.21 -7.40 -0.92
N TYR A 91 -9.60 -7.96 0.22
CA TYR A 91 -8.80 -7.81 1.44
C TYR A 91 -7.39 -8.39 1.28
N LEU A 92 -7.25 -9.58 0.70
CA LEU A 92 -5.95 -10.20 0.45
C LEU A 92 -5.08 -9.37 -0.51
N ALA A 93 -5.65 -8.90 -1.62
CA ALA A 93 -4.96 -8.01 -2.54
C ALA A 93 -4.52 -6.73 -1.82
N GLY A 94 -5.41 -6.12 -1.04
CA GLY A 94 -5.12 -4.95 -0.22
C GLY A 94 -3.97 -5.20 0.76
N THR A 95 -3.95 -6.33 1.47
CA THR A 95 -2.87 -6.69 2.39
C THR A 95 -1.54 -6.81 1.68
N VAL A 96 -1.48 -7.57 0.59
CA VAL A 96 -0.24 -7.84 -0.15
C VAL A 96 0.29 -6.56 -0.78
N ALA A 97 -0.56 -5.78 -1.46
CA ALA A 97 -0.17 -4.51 -2.05
C ALA A 97 0.36 -3.54 -0.99
N SER A 98 -0.38 -3.37 0.11
CA SER A 98 0.00 -2.47 1.22
C SER A 98 1.32 -2.89 1.86
N ALA A 99 1.53 -4.19 2.07
CA ALA A 99 2.77 -4.69 2.64
C ALA A 99 3.96 -4.41 1.72
N LEU A 100 3.83 -4.70 0.42
CA LEU A 100 4.89 -4.44 -0.57
C LEU A 100 5.17 -2.93 -0.73
N ILE A 101 4.14 -2.09 -0.71
CA ILE A 101 4.30 -0.62 -0.69
C ILE A 101 5.08 -0.17 0.56
N GLY A 102 4.76 -0.72 1.74
CA GLY A 102 5.52 -0.46 2.97
C GLY A 102 7.00 -0.82 2.83
N LEU A 103 7.29 -1.96 2.20
CA LEU A 103 8.67 -2.43 1.95
C LEU A 103 9.42 -1.58 0.91
N PHE A 104 8.77 -1.14 -0.17
CA PHE A 104 9.48 -0.40 -1.22
C PHE A 104 9.66 1.09 -0.89
N TYR A 105 8.70 1.71 -0.21
CA TYR A 105 8.73 3.16 0.03
C TYR A 105 9.11 3.53 1.46
N LEU A 106 8.50 2.89 2.46
CA LEU A 106 8.66 3.33 3.84
C LEU A 106 9.88 2.69 4.54
N LEU A 107 10.15 1.41 4.27
CA LEU A 107 11.31 0.71 4.82
C LEU A 107 12.67 1.40 4.51
N PRO A 108 13.03 1.75 3.25
CA PRO A 108 14.32 2.39 3.00
C PRO A 108 14.46 3.74 3.72
N ILE A 109 13.35 4.49 3.88
CA ILE A 109 13.33 5.74 4.65
C ILE A 109 13.60 5.46 6.12
N LEU A 110 12.94 4.47 6.72
CA LEU A 110 13.14 4.09 8.12
C LEU A 110 14.59 3.61 8.38
N LEU A 111 15.15 2.82 7.47
CA LEU A 111 16.55 2.37 7.57
C LEU A 111 17.53 3.54 7.44
N LEU A 112 17.28 4.49 6.54
CA LEU A 112 18.10 5.69 6.40
C LEU A 112 18.07 6.55 7.68
N ILE A 113 16.89 6.75 8.27
CA ILE A 113 16.74 7.47 9.55
C ILE A 113 17.51 6.77 10.66
N ALA A 114 17.36 5.44 10.78
CA ALA A 114 18.07 4.65 11.78
C ALA A 114 19.60 4.76 11.60
N TYR A 115 20.08 4.65 10.36
CA TYR A 115 21.50 4.76 10.02
C TYR A 115 22.08 6.14 10.37
N ILE A 116 21.39 7.23 10.02
CA ILE A 116 21.83 8.60 10.35
C ILE A 116 21.87 8.82 11.86
N ALA A 117 20.89 8.29 12.60
CA ALA A 117 20.82 8.48 14.03
C ALA A 117 21.95 7.76 14.77
N ILE A 118 22.28 6.54 14.33
CA ILE A 118 23.42 5.77 14.87
C ILE A 118 24.73 6.51 14.61
N ARG A 119 24.91 7.06 13.40
CA ARG A 119 26.08 7.91 13.08
C ARG A 119 26.17 9.20 13.90
N ARG A 120 25.04 9.67 14.46
CA ARG A 120 24.98 10.83 15.36
C ARG A 120 24.96 10.44 16.84
N GLU A 121 25.30 9.18 17.15
CA GLU A 121 25.28 8.61 18.51
C GLU A 121 23.93 8.79 19.21
N ARG A 122 22.85 8.92 18.43
CA ARG A 122 21.49 9.03 18.94
C ARG A 122 20.88 7.66 19.11
N ASN A 123 20.45 7.36 20.33
CA ASN A 123 19.73 6.13 20.62
C ASN A 123 18.27 6.22 20.14
N ILE A 124 18.00 5.76 18.92
CA ILE A 124 16.64 5.54 18.43
C ILE A 124 16.21 4.14 18.86
N SER A 125 15.50 4.07 19.97
CA SER A 125 14.77 2.86 20.37
C SER A 125 13.27 3.09 20.22
N ILE A 126 12.63 2.26 19.39
CA ILE A 126 11.17 2.22 19.34
C ILE A 126 10.70 1.51 20.61
N ARG A 127 9.97 2.21 21.48
CA ARG A 127 9.36 1.64 22.68
C ARG A 127 8.59 0.38 22.30
N ARG A 128 8.72 -0.68 23.12
CA ARG A 128 8.07 -1.97 22.85
C ARG A 128 6.56 -1.81 22.66
N GLU A 129 5.92 -1.00 23.50
CA GLU A 129 4.49 -0.66 23.43
C GLU A 129 4.07 -0.08 22.07
N VAL A 130 4.85 0.89 21.55
CA VAL A 130 4.56 1.53 20.25
C VAL A 130 4.74 0.52 19.12
N PHE A 131 5.79 -0.29 19.16
CA PHE A 131 6.00 -1.35 18.19
C PHE A 131 4.86 -2.36 18.18
N THR A 132 4.43 -2.83 19.36
CA THR A 132 3.30 -3.77 19.47
C THR A 132 1.99 -3.14 18.99
N ALA A 133 1.75 -1.86 19.28
CA ALA A 133 0.57 -1.15 18.81
C ALA A 133 0.55 -1.04 17.28
N VAL A 134 1.67 -0.68 16.66
CA VAL A 134 1.80 -0.60 15.19
C VAL A 134 1.54 -1.95 14.53
N LEU A 135 2.00 -3.06 15.13
CA LEU A 135 1.75 -4.41 14.58
C LEU A 135 0.32 -4.92 14.83
N ALA A 136 -0.33 -4.49 15.91
CA ALA A 136 -1.70 -4.88 16.22
C ALA A 136 -2.73 -4.08 15.40
N LEU A 137 -2.41 -2.84 15.03
CA LEU A 137 -3.35 -1.92 14.37
C LEU A 137 -3.97 -2.46 13.06
N PRO A 138 -3.23 -3.14 12.15
CA PRO A 138 -3.84 -3.77 10.98
C PRO A 138 -4.91 -4.80 11.33
N LEU A 139 -4.73 -5.58 12.39
CA LEU A 139 -5.70 -6.59 12.81
C LEU A 139 -6.96 -5.94 13.38
N VAL A 140 -6.79 -4.89 14.19
CA VAL A 140 -7.90 -4.12 14.76
C VAL A 140 -8.72 -3.43 13.67
N THR A 141 -8.05 -2.77 12.72
CA THR A 141 -8.72 -2.07 11.62
C THR A 141 -9.35 -3.03 10.61
N LEU A 142 -8.75 -4.21 10.37
CA LEU A 142 -9.37 -5.28 9.59
C LEU A 142 -10.65 -5.78 10.25
N ALA A 143 -10.59 -6.11 11.55
CA ALA A 143 -11.76 -6.57 12.29
C ALA A 143 -12.88 -5.52 12.28
N ALA A 144 -12.53 -4.23 12.48
CA ALA A 144 -13.49 -3.14 12.37
C ALA A 144 -14.09 -3.04 10.97
N ALA A 145 -13.28 -3.16 9.91
CA ALA A 145 -13.77 -3.12 8.53
C ALA A 145 -14.76 -4.26 8.25
N LEU A 146 -14.48 -5.47 8.71
CA LEU A 146 -15.36 -6.64 8.57
C LEU A 146 -16.68 -6.46 9.35
N VAL A 147 -16.63 -5.92 10.57
CA VAL A 147 -17.83 -5.63 11.37
C VAL A 147 -18.68 -4.55 10.71
N PHE A 148 -18.09 -3.41 10.31
CA PHE A 148 -18.83 -2.35 9.63
C PHE A 148 -19.36 -2.79 8.27
N GLN A 149 -18.66 -3.71 7.61
CA GLN A 149 -19.12 -4.33 6.39
C GLN A 149 -20.35 -5.20 6.63
N ALA A 150 -20.33 -6.06 7.64
CA ALA A 150 -21.49 -6.88 8.02
C ALA A 150 -22.71 -6.00 8.39
N LEU A 151 -22.48 -4.83 8.98
CA LEU A 151 -23.51 -3.86 9.33
C LEU A 151 -23.91 -2.93 8.17
N SER A 152 -23.27 -3.04 7.00
CA SER A 152 -23.53 -2.21 5.81
C SER A 152 -23.44 -0.70 6.08
N ILE A 153 -22.44 -0.25 6.85
CA ILE A 153 -22.24 1.16 7.19
C ILE A 153 -21.19 1.79 6.27
N ASP A 154 -21.62 2.35 5.14
CA ASP A 154 -20.77 2.88 4.05
C ASP A 154 -19.58 3.73 4.53
N PHE A 155 -19.86 4.75 5.34
CA PHE A 155 -18.85 5.70 5.80
C PHE A 155 -17.83 5.05 6.74
N ALA A 156 -18.31 4.16 7.63
CA ALA A 156 -17.44 3.45 8.56
C ALA A 156 -16.53 2.45 7.85
N VAL A 157 -17.04 1.74 6.82
CA VAL A 157 -16.23 0.86 5.97
C VAL A 157 -15.18 1.66 5.20
N THR A 158 -15.53 2.83 4.69
CA THR A 158 -14.59 3.73 3.98
C THR A 158 -13.41 4.13 4.88
N ILE A 159 -13.69 4.55 6.12
CA ILE A 159 -12.65 4.89 7.10
C ILE A 159 -11.84 3.66 7.49
N ALA A 160 -12.51 2.54 7.80
CA ALA A 160 -11.86 1.34 8.30
C ALA A 160 -10.94 0.69 7.25
N THR A 161 -11.38 0.57 6.00
CA THR A 161 -10.56 0.03 4.90
C THR A 161 -9.35 0.91 4.59
N SER A 162 -9.53 2.24 4.58
CA SER A 162 -8.41 3.18 4.41
C SER A 162 -7.40 3.09 5.57
N SER A 163 -7.89 3.03 6.80
CA SER A 163 -7.05 2.86 8.00
C SER A 163 -6.34 1.51 8.01
N TYR A 164 -7.00 0.47 7.52
CA TYR A 164 -6.43 -0.87 7.35
C TYR A 164 -5.25 -0.88 6.37
N VAL A 165 -5.41 -0.27 5.20
CA VAL A 165 -4.33 -0.12 4.22
C VAL A 165 -3.15 0.65 4.80
N LEU A 166 -3.39 1.83 5.40
CA LEU A 166 -2.32 2.67 5.96
C LEU A 166 -1.59 1.98 7.12
N SER A 167 -2.32 1.33 8.02
CA SER A 167 -1.71 0.59 9.13
C SER A 167 -0.90 -0.61 8.64
N THR A 168 -1.33 -1.30 7.59
CA THR A 168 -0.59 -2.43 6.99
C THR A 168 0.72 -1.95 6.33
N ILE A 169 0.70 -0.81 5.64
CA ILE A 169 1.92 -0.16 5.10
C ILE A 169 2.90 0.14 6.25
N ALA A 170 2.41 0.74 7.34
CA ALA A 170 3.24 1.09 8.49
C ALA A 170 3.80 -0.17 9.20
N ALA A 171 2.96 -1.16 9.46
CA ALA A 171 3.33 -2.39 10.16
C ALA A 171 4.39 -3.19 9.41
N SER A 172 4.21 -3.38 8.10
CA SER A 172 5.18 -4.11 7.26
C SER A 172 6.55 -3.44 7.23
N ALA A 173 6.58 -2.11 7.09
CA ALA A 173 7.82 -1.34 7.08
C ALA A 173 8.53 -1.37 8.44
N VAL A 174 7.81 -1.16 9.55
CA VAL A 174 8.37 -1.13 10.90
C VAL A 174 8.84 -2.52 11.35
N ALA A 175 8.08 -3.57 11.05
CA ALA A 175 8.49 -4.96 11.31
C ALA A 175 9.82 -5.27 10.61
N SER A 176 9.89 -4.97 9.31
CA SER A 176 11.06 -5.25 8.47
C SER A 176 12.26 -4.43 8.87
N ALA A 177 12.07 -3.14 9.20
CA ALA A 177 13.14 -2.27 9.68
C ALA A 177 13.76 -2.80 10.98
N ARG A 178 12.93 -3.29 11.91
CA ARG A 178 13.41 -3.89 13.17
C ARG A 178 14.14 -5.21 12.97
N MET A 179 13.72 -6.03 11.99
CA MET A 179 14.39 -7.29 11.67
C MET A 179 15.75 -7.01 11.01
N LEU A 180 15.81 -6.11 10.03
CA LEU A 180 17.03 -5.76 9.32
C LEU A 180 18.02 -4.98 10.19
N SER A 181 17.55 -4.07 11.05
CA SER A 181 18.45 -3.35 11.96
C SER A 181 19.18 -4.29 12.91
N LYS A 182 18.54 -5.37 13.37
CA LYS A 182 19.21 -6.42 14.17
C LYS A 182 20.25 -7.23 13.39
N LEU A 183 20.12 -7.33 12.07
CA LEU A 183 21.02 -8.08 11.20
C LEU A 183 22.22 -7.22 10.74
N ILE A 184 21.99 -5.94 10.46
CA ILE A 184 22.98 -5.01 9.91
C ILE A 184 23.80 -4.32 11.02
N LEU A 185 23.25 -4.17 12.23
CA LEU A 185 23.88 -3.48 13.37
C LEU A 185 24.45 -4.43 14.43
N LYS A 186 24.69 -5.69 14.07
CA LYS A 186 25.56 -6.60 14.83
C LYS A 186 27.00 -6.38 14.39
#